data_AF-A0A5C9B737-F1
#
_entry.id   AF-A0A5C9B737-F1
#
_cell.length_a   1.000
_cell.length_b   1.000
_cell.length_c   1.000
_cell.angle_alpha   90.00
_cell.angle_beta   90.00
_cell.angle_gamma   90.00
#
_symmetry.space_group_name_H-M   'P 1'
#
loop_
_entity.id
_entity.type
_entity.pdbx_description
1 polymer ?
#
loop_
_entity_poly.entity_id
_entity_poly.type
_entity_poly.pdbx_seq_one_letter_code
_entity_poly.pdbx_strand_id
1 'polypeptide(L)'
;MISLDAIIKPFPPITIQMALKIARRAFNAKARELKCYAAKPEKCHPYALGTNEPCWYVLGPWSNDLNMLRSSRIVVISRVTGAVLYEGDAGDEG
;
A
#
# COMPACT_ATOMS: atom_id res chain seq x y z
N MET A 1 -17.47 -13.02 -33.27
CA MET A 1 -16.27 -12.75 -32.47
C MET A 1 -16.24 -11.26 -32.18
N ILE A 2 -16.59 -10.87 -30.96
CA ILE A 2 -16.52 -9.46 -30.53
C ILE A 2 -15.17 -9.31 -29.87
N SER A 3 -14.27 -8.51 -30.45
CA SER A 3 -12.97 -8.21 -29.85
C SER A 3 -13.22 -7.49 -28.53
N LEU A 4 -12.85 -8.12 -27.42
CA LEU A 4 -12.88 -7.55 -26.07
C LEU A 4 -11.66 -6.63 -25.85
N ASP A 5 -11.40 -5.75 -26.82
CA ASP A 5 -10.56 -4.58 -26.59
C ASP A 5 -11.43 -3.54 -25.88
N ALA A 6 -11.92 -3.90 -24.69
CA ALA A 6 -12.38 -2.90 -23.74
C ALA A 6 -11.21 -1.94 -23.59
N ILE A 7 -11.39 -0.72 -24.08
CA ILE A 7 -10.46 0.38 -23.91
C ILE A 7 -10.43 0.64 -22.40
N ILE A 8 -9.61 -0.13 -21.69
CA ILE A 8 -9.10 0.22 -20.38
C ILE A 8 -8.33 1.48 -20.68
N LYS A 9 -8.94 2.65 -20.48
CA LYS A 9 -8.18 3.88 -20.36
C LYS A 9 -7.18 3.57 -19.27
N PRO A 10 -5.87 3.44 -19.57
CA PRO A 10 -4.91 3.31 -18.50
C PRO A 10 -4.95 4.67 -17.85
N PHE A 11 -5.71 4.80 -16.75
CA PHE A 11 -5.46 5.88 -15.82
C PHE A 11 -3.95 5.88 -15.63
N PRO A 12 -3.28 7.03 -15.80
CA PRO A 12 -1.83 7.07 -15.69
C PRO A 12 -1.49 6.37 -14.37
N PRO A 13 -0.65 5.32 -14.42
CA PRO A 13 -0.47 4.46 -13.27
C PRO A 13 -0.09 5.33 -12.08
N ILE A 14 -0.73 5.07 -10.95
CA ILE A 14 -0.48 5.82 -9.72
C ILE A 14 1.02 5.84 -9.49
N THR A 15 1.59 7.04 -9.43
CA THR A 15 3.03 7.19 -9.21
C THR A 15 3.36 6.96 -7.74
N ILE A 16 4.63 6.74 -7.43
CA ILE A 16 5.12 6.64 -6.04
C ILE A 16 4.69 7.87 -5.22
N GLN A 17 4.75 9.08 -5.81
CA GLN A 17 4.38 10.32 -5.13
C GLN A 17 2.88 10.37 -4.80
N MET A 18 2.02 9.90 -5.72
CA MET A 18 0.59 9.78 -5.48
C MET A 18 0.27 8.73 -4.41
N ALA A 19 0.93 7.57 -4.46
CA ALA A 19 0.80 6.52 -3.46
C ALA A 19 1.19 7.03 -2.06
N LEU A 20 2.31 7.76 -1.94
CA LEU A 20 2.72 8.38 -0.68
C LEU A 20 1.71 9.42 -0.18
N LYS A 21 1.12 10.22 -1.09
CA LYS A 21 0.08 11.20 -0.72
C LYS A 21 -1.18 10.52 -0.19
N ILE A 22 -1.60 9.42 -0.81
CA ILE A 22 -2.74 8.60 -0.35
C ILE A 22 -2.41 7.97 1.01
N ALA A 23 -1.25 7.33 1.13
CA ALA A 23 -0.81 6.69 2.36
C ALA A 23 -0.70 7.68 3.54
N ARG A 24 -0.19 8.90 3.32
CA ARG A 24 -0.15 9.93 4.37
C ARG A 24 -1.52 10.25 4.95
N ARG A 25 -2.57 10.20 4.13
CA ARG A 25 -3.95 10.42 4.59
C ARG A 25 -4.42 9.26 5.46
N ALA A 26 -4.14 8.02 5.05
CA ALA A 26 -4.44 6.82 5.83
C ALA A 26 -3.66 6.77 7.18
N PHE A 27 -2.39 7.15 7.18
CA PHE A 27 -1.56 7.20 8.40
C PHE A 27 -1.82 8.42 9.30
N ASN A 28 -2.90 9.19 9.10
CA ASN A 28 -3.23 10.39 9.87
C ASN A 28 -2.09 11.45 9.90
N ALA A 29 -1.43 11.69 8.77
CA ALA A 29 -0.44 12.76 8.52
C ALA A 29 0.78 12.86 9.45
N LYS A 30 0.88 12.02 10.50
CA LYS A 30 1.95 12.02 11.49
C LYS A 30 3.12 11.10 11.15
N ALA A 31 3.00 10.27 10.13
CA ALA A 31 4.09 9.40 9.68
C ALA A 31 5.22 10.25 9.07
N ARG A 32 6.28 10.46 9.85
CA ARG A 32 7.48 11.21 9.44
C ARG A 32 8.28 10.50 8.36
N GLU A 33 8.25 9.17 8.35
CA GLU A 33 8.95 8.33 7.39
C GLU A 33 8.01 7.28 6.81
N LEU A 34 7.77 7.36 5.49
CA LEU A 34 7.03 6.36 4.74
C LEU A 34 7.94 5.73 3.71
N LYS A 35 7.94 4.39 3.65
CA LYS A 35 8.67 3.62 2.65
C LYS A 35 7.68 3.04 1.65
N CYS A 36 7.87 3.30 0.37
CA CYS A 36 6.98 2.85 -0.69
C CYS A 36 7.70 1.79 -1.55
N TYR A 37 7.07 0.64 -1.72
CA TYR A 37 7.63 -0.50 -2.44
C TYR A 37 6.75 -0.90 -3.63
N ALA A 38 7.41 -1.24 -4.73
CA ALA A 38 6.77 -1.72 -5.95
C ALA A 38 6.41 -3.22 -5.91
N ALA A 39 6.90 -3.96 -4.92
CA ALA A 39 6.56 -5.34 -4.71
C ALA A 39 6.31 -5.52 -3.22
N LYS A 40 5.55 -6.56 -2.87
CA LYS A 40 5.33 -6.91 -1.47
C LYS A 40 6.70 -7.23 -0.84
N PRO A 41 7.15 -6.53 0.21
CA PRO A 41 8.37 -6.91 0.90
C PRO A 41 8.26 -8.34 1.45
N GLU A 42 9.37 -9.08 1.49
CA GLU A 42 9.37 -10.50 1.87
C GLU A 42 8.82 -10.73 3.29
N LYS A 43 9.19 -9.85 4.22
CA LYS A 43 8.79 -9.92 5.63
C LYS A 43 7.36 -9.41 5.90
N CYS A 44 6.66 -8.92 4.89
CA CYS A 44 5.30 -8.41 5.07
C CYS A 44 4.28 -9.49 4.71
N HIS A 45 3.37 -9.74 5.65
CA HIS A 45 2.26 -10.68 5.54
C HIS A 45 0.91 -9.99 5.83
N PRO A 46 0.55 -8.93 5.09
CA PRO A 46 -0.77 -8.31 5.20
C PRO A 46 -1.86 -9.36 4.93
N TYR A 47 -2.85 -9.42 5.82
CA TYR A 47 -3.90 -10.43 5.79
C TYR A 47 -4.82 -10.22 4.57
N ALA A 48 -5.15 -11.32 3.87
CA ALA A 48 -6.21 -11.37 2.85
C ALA A 48 -6.09 -10.40 1.65
N LEU A 49 -4.89 -10.12 1.13
CA LEU A 49 -4.73 -9.46 -0.17
C LEU A 49 -5.04 -10.42 -1.33
N GLY A 50 -6.32 -10.64 -1.59
CA GLY A 50 -6.84 -11.45 -2.71
C GLY A 50 -6.87 -10.72 -4.05
N THR A 51 -5.90 -9.83 -4.33
CA THR A 51 -5.87 -9.06 -5.58
C THR A 51 -4.73 -9.52 -6.50
N ASN A 52 -5.05 -9.69 -7.79
CA ASN A 52 -4.06 -9.95 -8.85
C ASN A 52 -3.57 -8.64 -9.51
N GLU A 53 -4.04 -7.48 -9.03
CA GLU A 53 -3.68 -6.20 -9.63
C GLU A 53 -2.33 -5.68 -9.10
N PRO A 54 -1.59 -4.89 -9.90
CA PRO A 54 -0.34 -4.30 -9.44
C PRO A 54 -0.60 -3.31 -8.31
N CYS A 55 0.17 -3.40 -7.23
CA CYS A 55 -0.01 -2.59 -6.02
C CYS A 55 1.26 -1.81 -5.61
N TRP A 56 1.06 -0.72 -4.87
CA TRP A 56 2.07 -0.09 -4.03
C TRP A 56 1.90 -0.56 -2.59
N TYR A 57 3.01 -0.87 -1.94
CA TYR A 57 3.06 -1.26 -0.54
C TYR A 57 3.74 -0.12 0.22
N VAL A 58 2.99 0.62 1.02
CA VAL A 58 3.53 1.75 1.79
C VAL A 58 3.58 1.38 3.26
N LEU A 59 4.79 1.32 3.81
CA LEU A 59 5.05 1.06 5.21
C LEU A 59 5.29 2.36 5.97
N GLY A 60 4.81 2.41 7.21
CA GLY A 60 5.04 3.52 8.14
C GLY A 60 5.13 3.05 9.59
N PRO A 61 5.80 3.81 10.46
CA PRO A 61 5.87 3.51 11.89
C PRO A 61 4.50 3.72 12.55
N TRP A 62 4.26 3.03 13.67
CA TRP A 62 3.18 3.41 14.59
C TRP A 62 3.51 4.76 15.24
N SER A 63 2.49 5.59 15.47
CA SER A 63 2.67 6.96 15.97
C SER A 63 3.00 7.08 17.47
N ASN A 64 3.22 5.96 18.18
CA ASN A 64 3.50 5.97 19.61
C ASN A 64 4.91 5.44 19.86
N ASP A 65 5.74 6.27 20.52
CA ASP A 65 7.10 6.03 21.01
C ASP A 65 7.19 4.95 22.11
N LEU A 66 6.46 3.85 21.98
CA LEU A 66 6.54 2.73 22.92
C LEU A 66 7.44 1.67 22.29
N ASN A 67 8.60 1.43 22.94
CA ASN A 67 9.61 0.40 22.68
C ASN A 67 9.07 -1.05 22.79
N MET A 68 7.91 -1.33 22.20
CA MET A 68 7.37 -2.68 22.05
C MET A 68 7.57 -3.10 20.60
N LEU A 69 8.06 -4.32 20.40
CA LEU A 69 8.06 -5.03 19.11
C LEU A 69 6.61 -5.07 18.61
N ARG A 70 6.23 -4.09 17.78
CA ARG A 70 4.94 -4.02 17.12
C ARG A 70 5.21 -4.05 15.64
N SER A 71 4.42 -4.83 14.91
CA SER A 71 4.44 -4.82 13.46
C SER A 71 4.34 -3.38 12.92
N SER A 72 5.10 -3.05 11.88
CA SER A 72 4.93 -1.80 11.13
C SER A 72 3.50 -1.68 10.62
N ARG A 73 2.98 -0.46 10.41
CA ARG A 73 1.71 -0.30 9.67
C ARG A 73 1.98 -0.37 8.17
N ILE A 74 1.05 -0.95 7.42
CA ILE A 74 1.08 -1.00 5.96
C ILE A 74 -0.23 -0.52 5.36
N VAL A 75 -0.11 0.21 4.25
CA VAL A 75 -1.22 0.55 3.36
C VAL A 75 -0.89 -0.02 1.99
N VAL A 76 -1.81 -0.80 1.43
CA VAL A 76 -1.68 -1.36 0.07
C VAL A 76 -2.62 -0.60 -0.86
N ILE A 77 -2.07 -0.09 -1.95
CA ILE A 77 -2.75 0.83 -2.86
C ILE A 77 -2.71 0.27 -4.28
N SER A 78 -3.85 0.15 -4.95
CA SER A 78 -3.89 -0.24 -6.36
C SER A 78 -3.12 0.76 -7.23
N ARG A 79 -2.26 0.26 -8.12
CA ARG A 79 -1.60 1.12 -9.14
C ARG A 79 -2.53 1.56 -10.24
N VAL A 80 -3.62 0.84 -10.43
CA VAL A 80 -4.59 1.08 -11.50
C VAL A 80 -5.56 2.16 -11.09
N THR A 81 -6.09 2.07 -9.86
CA THR A 81 -7.19 2.92 -9.40
C THR A 81 -6.81 3.90 -8.30
N GLY A 82 -5.70 3.66 -7.59
CA GLY A 82 -5.36 4.42 -6.38
C GLY A 82 -6.23 4.07 -5.16
N ALA A 83 -7.09 3.06 -5.27
CA ALA A 83 -7.87 2.58 -4.13
C ALA A 83 -6.96 1.97 -3.06
N VAL A 84 -7.28 2.23 -1.79
CA VAL A 84 -6.68 1.53 -0.65
C VAL A 84 -7.33 0.16 -0.56
N LEU A 85 -6.54 -0.89 -0.80
CA LEU A 85 -6.98 -2.28 -0.78
C LEU A 85 -6.81 -2.92 0.59
N TYR A 86 -5.87 -2.40 1.38
CA TYR A 86 -5.60 -2.84 2.74
C TYR A 86 -4.99 -1.69 3.55
N GLU A 87 -5.40 -1.56 4.80
CA GLU A 87 -4.78 -0.71 5.81
C GLU A 87 -4.76 -1.48 7.13
N GLY A 88 -3.59 -1.67 7.72
CA GLY A 88 -3.46 -2.45 8.95
C GLY A 88 -2.02 -2.75 9.31
N ASP A 89 -1.82 -3.84 10.04
CA ASP A 89 -0.50 -4.35 10.39
C ASP A 89 0.19 -4.99 9.19
N ALA A 90 1.51 -4.80 9.11
CA ALA A 90 2.36 -5.39 8.08
C ALA A 90 2.63 -6.88 8.31
N GLY A 91 2.40 -7.40 9.52
CA GLY A 91 2.72 -8.76 9.91
C GLY A 91 4.22 -9.07 9.86
N ASP A 92 5.07 -8.07 10.07
CA ASP A 92 6.53 -8.16 10.07
C ASP A 92 7.12 -8.43 11.48
N GLU A 93 6.32 -9.00 12.39
CA GLU A 93 6.79 -9.42 13.71
C GLU A 93 7.66 -10.68 13.56
N GLY A 94 8.96 -10.56 13.90
CA GLY A 94 9.95 -11.62 13.83
C GLY A 94 11.28 -11.22 14.45
#